data_AF-A0A9P1HPU3-F1
#
_entry.id   AF-A0A9P1HPU3-F1
#
_cell.length_a   1.000
_cell.length_b   1.000
_cell.length_c   1.000
_cell.angle_alpha   90.00
_cell.angle_beta   90.00
_cell.angle_gamma   90.00
#
_symmetry.space_group_name_H-M   'P 1'
#
loop_
_entity.id
_entity.type
_entity.pdbx_description
1 polymer ?
#
loop_
_entity_poly.entity_id
_entity_poly.type
_entity_poly.pdbx_seq_one_letter_code
_entity_poly.pdbx_strand_id
1 'polypeptide(L)'
;MDYVLVVLLITTCFTNAHDASFTLQVNRILYKRTAIENTLKDNPDSPCRNGGIFANQKCHCIHPHTGPTCQDFACVHGLSVGPRFDPNSLFFSRPCICNDGWQGELCDLRLTDKCNQRGQWVNNTCQCVGSFFGDYCQYTSRCDFGQIRNGRCICQRHFHGDYCEKAVCYHGYADIANHSRSCVCPAKYKGVHCDQCYQVGRHILPYPHCVVDFVGQQKVTRKKTLHQNKSRMYIITGAILFLTVVGIAMFILHQWHQKRKNPQLEEIRMKELQDRQAMLTKAAMECNLVPGSAQNSIIKRERRRSLPNLFKLRRNSSSGPNLFRVKTDFQVTQVTKLEDESEA
;
A
#
# COMPACT_ATOMS: atom_id res chain seq x y z
N MET A 1 16.04 -43.72 45.54
CA MET A 1 15.98 -42.37 46.09
C MET A 1 15.24 -41.42 45.13
N ASP A 2 13.97 -41.72 44.81
CA ASP A 2 13.45 -41.42 43.45
C ASP A 2 12.16 -40.59 43.42
N TYR A 3 11.99 -39.66 44.36
CA TYR A 3 10.84 -38.74 44.41
C TYR A 3 11.19 -37.24 44.34
N VAL A 4 12.48 -36.88 44.44
CA VAL A 4 12.92 -35.47 44.44
C VAL A 4 13.17 -34.93 43.02
N LEU A 5 13.57 -35.80 42.07
CA LEU A 5 14.02 -35.38 40.74
C LEU A 5 12.85 -34.98 39.80
N VAL A 6 11.65 -35.55 39.99
CA VAL A 6 10.50 -35.30 39.11
C VAL A 6 9.89 -33.91 39.33
N VAL A 7 9.94 -33.39 40.56
CA VAL A 7 9.37 -32.06 40.91
C VAL A 7 10.14 -30.92 40.22
N LEU A 8 11.44 -31.10 39.94
CA LEU A 8 12.30 -30.09 39.33
C LEU A 8 12.11 -29.92 37.81
N LEU A 9 11.41 -30.85 37.14
CA LEU A 9 11.23 -30.82 35.67
C LEU A 9 9.88 -30.23 35.22
N ILE A 10 8.94 -30.01 36.14
CA ILE A 10 7.64 -29.39 35.82
C ILE A 10 7.72 -27.85 35.96
N THR A 11 8.63 -27.33 36.77
CA THR A 11 8.84 -25.89 36.99
C THR A 11 9.59 -25.16 35.87
N THR A 12 10.16 -25.87 34.89
CA THR A 12 10.99 -25.28 33.81
C THR A 12 10.24 -24.99 32.51
N CYS A 13 8.92 -25.19 32.44
CA CYS A 13 8.15 -25.12 31.19
C CYS A 13 7.10 -23.98 31.11
N PHE A 14 6.93 -23.15 32.15
CA PHE A 14 5.82 -22.17 32.24
C PHE A 14 6.22 -20.73 32.60
N THR A 15 7.47 -20.32 32.32
CA THR A 15 7.88 -18.90 32.29
C THR A 15 8.71 -18.60 31.05
N ASN A 16 8.90 -17.30 30.74
CA ASN A 16 9.75 -16.75 29.66
C ASN A 16 9.17 -16.72 28.22
N ALA A 17 7.84 -16.55 28.09
CA ALA A 17 7.20 -16.18 26.81
C ALA A 17 6.62 -14.75 26.76
N HIS A 18 6.70 -13.97 27.85
CA HIS A 18 5.99 -12.68 27.98
C HIS A 18 6.84 -11.46 28.44
N ASP A 19 8.10 -11.64 28.85
CA ASP A 19 8.86 -10.59 29.55
C ASP A 19 9.69 -9.63 28.65
N ALA A 20 9.62 -9.82 27.32
CA ALA A 20 10.28 -8.95 26.35
C ALA A 20 9.62 -7.56 26.21
N SER A 21 8.39 -7.39 26.72
CA SER A 21 7.67 -6.10 26.70
C SER A 21 7.86 -5.30 28.00
N PHE A 22 7.98 -5.99 29.15
CA PHE A 22 8.00 -5.33 30.45
C PHE A 22 9.39 -4.78 30.81
N THR A 23 10.46 -5.46 30.41
CA THR A 23 11.83 -4.94 30.50
C THR A 23 12.05 -3.63 29.71
N LEU A 24 11.30 -3.43 28.61
CA LEU A 24 11.26 -2.16 27.87
C LEU A 24 10.52 -1.03 28.63
N GLN A 25 9.64 -1.36 29.58
CA GLN A 25 8.93 -0.40 30.43
C GLN A 25 9.69 -0.09 31.73
N VAL A 26 10.32 -1.08 32.37
CA VAL A 26 11.13 -0.86 33.59
C VAL A 26 12.33 0.06 33.31
N ASN A 27 13.03 -0.14 32.19
CA ASN A 27 14.09 0.77 31.74
C ASN A 27 13.60 2.19 31.38
N ARG A 28 12.27 2.39 31.26
CA ARG A 28 11.62 3.68 31.03
C ARG A 28 11.15 4.36 32.33
N ILE A 29 11.27 3.70 33.47
CA ILE A 29 10.90 4.21 34.80
C ILE A 29 12.15 4.72 35.57
N LEU A 30 13.35 4.28 35.19
CA LEU A 30 14.64 4.78 35.70
C LEU A 30 15.36 5.75 34.76
N TYR A 31 14.80 6.04 33.57
CA TYR A 31 15.26 7.17 32.77
C TYR A 31 14.71 8.48 33.37
N LYS A 32 15.56 9.51 33.53
CA LYS A 32 15.10 10.84 33.98
C LYS A 32 13.98 11.33 33.04
N ARG A 33 12.85 11.81 33.59
CA ARG A 33 11.94 12.64 32.79
C ARG A 33 12.73 13.83 32.27
N THR A 34 12.69 14.08 30.98
CA THR A 34 13.42 15.19 30.37
C THR A 34 12.84 16.52 30.84
N ALA A 35 13.59 17.61 30.70
CA ALA A 35 13.08 18.96 30.98
C ALA A 35 11.75 19.22 30.23
N ILE A 36 11.69 18.78 28.96
CA ILE A 36 10.54 18.97 28.07
C ILE A 36 9.28 18.24 28.61
N GLU A 37 9.40 17.01 29.12
CA GLU A 37 8.25 16.24 29.63
C GLU A 37 7.57 16.83 30.87
N ASN A 38 8.31 17.60 31.67
CA ASN A 38 7.75 18.30 32.84
C ASN A 38 7.29 19.72 32.48
N THR A 39 7.91 20.40 31.51
CA THR A 39 7.39 21.67 30.95
C THR A 39 6.07 21.49 30.20
N LEU A 40 5.80 20.32 29.62
CA LEU A 40 4.45 19.97 29.12
C LEU A 40 3.39 19.83 30.23
N LYS A 41 3.78 19.91 31.51
CA LYS A 41 2.88 19.93 32.69
C LYS A 41 2.94 21.27 33.42
N ASP A 42 3.46 22.30 32.77
CA ASP A 42 3.48 23.63 33.34
C ASP A 42 2.06 24.23 33.37
N ASN A 43 1.59 24.57 34.56
CA ASN A 43 0.32 25.24 34.78
C ASN A 43 0.61 26.71 35.14
N PRO A 44 0.21 27.70 34.31
CA PRO A 44 0.50 29.10 34.56
C PRO A 44 -0.08 29.61 35.88
N ASP A 45 -1.22 29.07 36.30
CA ASP A 45 -1.98 29.49 37.47
C ASP A 45 -1.53 28.79 38.77
N SER A 46 -0.57 27.86 38.67
CA SER A 46 0.01 27.16 39.83
C SER A 46 1.14 27.98 40.47
N PRO A 47 1.20 28.11 41.81
CA PRO A 47 2.36 28.71 42.49
C PRO A 47 3.64 27.89 42.28
N CYS A 48 3.52 26.60 41.94
CA CYS A 48 4.63 25.71 41.59
C CYS A 48 4.49 25.24 40.14
N ARG A 49 5.43 25.66 39.31
CA ARG A 49 5.46 25.45 37.86
C ARG A 49 6.02 24.07 37.50
N ASN A 50 5.90 23.69 36.23
CA ASN A 50 6.39 22.42 35.68
C ASN A 50 5.98 21.16 36.49
N GLY A 51 4.76 21.14 37.04
CA GLY A 51 4.24 20.05 37.86
C GLY A 51 4.80 19.94 39.30
N GLY A 52 5.45 20.98 39.83
CA GLY A 52 5.88 21.04 41.23
C GLY A 52 4.72 21.02 42.24
N ILE A 53 4.98 20.55 43.46
CA ILE A 53 3.98 20.38 44.52
C ILE A 53 4.12 21.51 45.54
N PHE A 54 3.05 22.23 45.87
CA PHE A 54 3.05 23.24 46.93
C PHE A 54 2.72 22.60 48.29
N ALA A 55 3.63 22.72 49.27
CA ALA A 55 3.44 22.25 50.64
C ALA A 55 4.21 23.13 51.62
N ASN A 56 3.68 23.33 52.83
CA ASN A 56 4.36 24.09 53.90
C ASN A 56 4.88 25.48 53.44
N GLN A 57 4.09 26.19 52.64
CA GLN A 57 4.43 27.50 52.04
C GLN A 57 5.64 27.49 51.07
N LYS A 58 6.04 26.31 50.55
CA LYS A 58 7.18 26.14 49.66
C LYS A 58 6.84 25.21 48.48
N CYS A 59 7.50 25.43 47.34
CA CYS A 59 7.45 24.49 46.23
C CYS A 59 8.46 23.34 46.38
N HIS A 60 7.98 22.12 46.20
CA HIS A 60 8.73 20.89 46.08
C HIS A 60 8.79 20.50 44.60
N CYS A 61 9.93 20.78 43.96
CA CYS A 61 10.10 20.64 42.51
C CYS A 61 10.40 19.20 42.09
N ILE A 62 9.85 18.80 40.94
CA ILE A 62 10.18 17.53 40.30
C ILE A 62 11.45 17.73 39.46
N HIS A 63 12.48 16.90 39.67
CA HIS A 63 13.71 16.91 38.86
C HIS A 63 13.35 16.78 37.36
N PRO A 64 13.88 17.63 36.47
CA PRO A 64 15.07 18.48 36.65
C PRO A 64 14.85 19.89 37.21
N HIS A 65 13.65 20.27 37.66
CA HIS A 65 13.35 21.65 38.07
C HIS A 65 13.83 22.01 39.48
N THR A 66 14.09 23.30 39.70
CA THR A 66 14.54 23.90 40.97
C THR A 66 14.06 25.36 41.08
N GLY A 67 14.52 26.07 42.11
CA GLY A 67 14.13 27.45 42.40
C GLY A 67 12.83 27.57 43.20
N PRO A 68 12.43 28.79 43.61
CA PRO A 68 11.28 29.01 44.50
C PRO A 68 9.93 28.65 43.86
N THR A 69 9.83 28.76 42.53
CA THR A 69 8.62 28.52 41.73
C THR A 69 8.72 27.27 40.85
N CYS A 70 9.81 26.49 40.93
CA CYS A 70 10.11 25.37 40.03
C CYS A 70 10.27 25.75 38.53
N GLN A 71 10.68 26.98 38.23
CA GLN A 71 10.92 27.45 36.86
C GLN A 71 12.39 27.33 36.41
N ASP A 72 13.33 27.14 37.34
CA ASP A 72 14.76 26.96 37.04
C ASP A 72 15.10 25.49 36.81
N PHE A 73 16.28 25.24 36.25
CA PHE A 73 16.82 23.90 36.04
C PHE A 73 18.00 23.61 36.98
N ALA A 74 18.07 22.39 37.50
CA ALA A 74 19.14 21.92 38.37
C ALA A 74 20.43 21.59 37.60
N CYS A 75 21.01 22.62 36.97
CA CYS A 75 22.27 22.53 36.23
C CYS A 75 23.44 22.24 37.19
N VAL A 76 24.27 21.24 36.89
CA VAL A 76 25.39 20.82 37.76
C VAL A 76 26.64 21.66 37.48
N HIS A 77 26.99 21.84 36.21
CA HIS A 77 28.14 22.62 35.76
C HIS A 77 27.76 23.60 34.64
N GLY A 78 26.77 24.45 34.91
CA GLY A 78 26.28 25.46 33.97
C GLY A 78 25.23 26.39 34.58
N LEU A 79 24.76 27.35 33.79
CA LEU A 79 23.75 28.33 34.16
C LEU A 79 22.34 27.88 33.74
N SER A 80 21.35 28.04 34.63
CA SER A 80 19.93 27.84 34.32
C SER A 80 19.47 28.87 33.29
N VAL A 81 18.84 28.42 32.21
CA VAL A 81 18.08 29.29 31.28
C VAL A 81 16.72 29.66 31.89
N GLY A 82 16.19 28.76 32.72
CA GLY A 82 14.96 28.92 33.49
C GLY A 82 13.74 29.27 32.61
N PRO A 83 12.93 30.29 32.97
CA PRO A 83 11.70 30.64 32.24
C PRO A 83 11.92 31.21 30.83
N ARG A 84 13.17 31.32 30.35
CA ARG A 84 13.49 31.68 28.95
C ARG A 84 13.69 30.45 28.04
N PHE A 85 13.61 29.24 28.58
CA PHE A 85 13.78 28.01 27.82
C PHE A 85 12.65 27.85 26.79
N ASP A 86 13.01 27.83 25.52
CA ASP A 86 12.13 27.55 24.38
C ASP A 86 12.90 26.62 23.44
N PRO A 87 12.44 25.38 23.18
CA PRO A 87 13.13 24.43 22.32
C PRO A 87 13.32 24.93 20.87
N ASN A 88 12.57 25.95 20.44
CA ASN A 88 12.68 26.56 19.11
C ASN A 88 13.66 27.74 19.07
N SER A 89 14.14 28.22 20.22
CA SER A 89 15.00 29.41 20.32
C SER A 89 16.45 29.09 19.94
N LEU A 90 17.03 29.90 19.04
CA LEU A 90 18.43 29.76 18.60
C LEU A 90 19.43 29.85 19.76
N PHE A 91 19.09 30.58 20.84
CA PHE A 91 19.97 30.81 21.99
C PHE A 91 19.51 30.09 23.27
N PHE A 92 18.23 29.73 23.38
CA PHE A 92 17.63 29.19 24.60
C PHE A 92 16.94 27.82 24.42
N SER A 93 17.33 27.07 23.37
CA SER A 93 16.89 25.70 23.07
C SER A 93 17.45 24.61 23.98
N ARG A 94 18.17 24.97 25.06
CA ARG A 94 18.67 24.02 26.07
C ARG A 94 18.31 24.50 27.48
N PRO A 95 18.01 23.60 28.45
CA PRO A 95 17.65 24.00 29.82
C PRO A 95 18.81 24.70 30.57
N CYS A 96 20.04 24.32 30.24
CA CYS A 96 21.27 24.82 30.85
C CYS A 96 22.28 25.26 29.78
N ILE A 97 23.00 26.35 30.06
CA ILE A 97 24.19 26.78 29.33
C ILE A 97 25.41 26.22 30.08
N CYS A 98 26.12 25.27 29.50
CA CYS A 98 27.20 24.56 30.20
C CYS A 98 28.52 25.33 30.21
N ASN A 99 29.28 25.14 31.29
CA ASN A 99 30.66 25.58 31.41
C ASN A 99 31.58 24.72 30.53
N ASP A 100 32.75 25.25 30.17
CA ASP A 100 33.75 24.53 29.39
C ASP A 100 34.09 23.15 30.01
N GLY A 101 34.13 22.12 29.17
CA GLY A 101 34.36 20.74 29.60
C GLY A 101 33.10 19.94 29.98
N TRP A 102 31.90 20.53 29.89
CA TRP A 102 30.63 19.90 30.27
C TRP A 102 29.56 19.98 29.18
N GLN A 103 28.65 18.99 29.17
CA GLN A 103 27.55 18.83 28.22
C GLN A 103 26.36 18.06 28.86
N GLY A 104 25.35 17.70 28.07
CA GLY A 104 24.09 17.09 28.54
C GLY A 104 22.94 18.10 28.63
N GLU A 105 21.77 17.70 29.13
CA GLU A 105 20.66 18.63 29.38
C GLU A 105 20.92 19.50 30.62
N LEU A 106 21.60 18.94 31.63
CA LEU A 106 21.84 19.56 32.94
C LEU A 106 23.31 19.86 33.22
N CYS A 107 24.17 19.77 32.20
CA CYS A 107 25.63 19.89 32.35
C CYS A 107 26.22 18.86 33.34
N ASP A 108 25.56 17.71 33.46
CA ASP A 108 25.94 16.57 34.30
C ASP A 108 26.87 15.58 33.59
N LEU A 109 26.93 15.63 32.25
CA LEU A 109 27.88 14.86 31.46
C LEU A 109 29.17 15.67 31.26
N ARG A 110 30.28 15.22 31.84
CA ARG A 110 31.61 15.72 31.47
C ARG A 110 31.87 15.37 29.99
N LEU A 111 32.71 16.13 29.29
CA LEU A 111 33.19 15.79 27.94
C LEU A 111 34.18 14.60 27.95
N THR A 112 33.81 13.51 28.65
CA THR A 112 34.62 12.30 28.87
C THR A 112 34.43 11.18 27.86
N ASP A 113 33.85 11.49 26.69
CA ASP A 113 34.41 10.98 25.43
C ASP A 113 35.68 11.78 25.07
N LYS A 114 36.58 11.95 26.06
CA LYS A 114 37.78 12.79 25.92
C LYS A 114 38.69 12.30 24.79
N CYS A 115 38.61 11.03 24.43
CA CYS A 115 39.38 10.43 23.36
C CYS A 115 38.52 10.06 22.14
N ASN A 116 37.35 10.70 21.96
CA ASN A 116 36.40 10.48 20.85
C ASN A 116 36.06 8.98 20.60
N GLN A 117 35.90 8.17 21.66
CA GLN A 117 35.72 6.71 21.61
C GLN A 117 36.85 5.92 20.89
N ARG A 118 37.97 6.59 20.61
CA ARG A 118 39.13 6.14 19.82
C ARG A 118 40.41 6.06 20.65
N GLY A 119 40.29 6.10 21.98
CA GLY A 119 41.39 6.04 22.92
C GLY A 119 40.93 5.89 24.37
N GLN A 120 41.86 5.60 25.27
CA GLN A 120 41.64 5.51 26.71
C GLN A 120 42.21 6.76 27.40
N TRP A 121 41.47 7.31 28.37
CA TRP A 121 41.96 8.43 29.19
C TRP A 121 42.83 7.92 30.34
N VAL A 122 44.13 8.22 30.32
CA VAL A 122 45.13 7.74 31.29
C VAL A 122 46.08 8.89 31.64
N ASN A 123 46.40 9.08 32.92
CA ASN A 123 47.36 10.09 33.40
C ASN A 123 47.14 11.50 32.80
N ASN A 124 45.89 11.95 32.75
CA ASN A 124 45.44 13.22 32.16
C ASN A 124 45.74 13.42 30.65
N THR A 125 45.99 12.34 29.90
CA THR A 125 46.21 12.35 28.45
C THR A 125 45.38 11.25 27.77
N CYS A 126 45.12 11.38 26.47
CA CYS A 126 44.54 10.29 25.67
C CYS A 126 45.60 9.34 25.12
N GLN A 127 45.48 8.05 25.45
CA GLN A 127 46.16 6.98 24.74
C GLN A 127 45.28 6.52 23.57
N CYS A 128 45.60 6.96 22.36
CA CYS A 128 44.83 6.67 21.15
C CYS A 128 45.08 5.25 20.63
N VAL A 129 44.04 4.64 20.03
CA VAL A 129 44.07 3.29 19.47
C VAL A 129 44.40 3.34 17.97
N GLY A 130 45.19 2.39 17.47
CA GLY A 130 45.43 2.23 16.04
C GLY A 130 46.22 3.38 15.42
N SER A 131 45.58 4.17 14.56
CA SER A 131 46.22 5.26 13.80
C SER A 131 45.67 6.65 14.15
N PHE A 132 44.90 6.77 15.23
CA PHE A 132 44.39 8.05 15.73
C PHE A 132 45.42 8.81 16.57
N PHE A 133 45.36 10.15 16.56
CA PHE A 133 46.26 11.02 17.31
C PHE A 133 45.63 12.40 17.61
N GLY A 134 46.37 13.22 18.37
CA GLY A 134 45.91 14.50 18.93
C GLY A 134 45.37 14.35 20.34
N ASP A 135 45.28 15.46 21.08
CA ASP A 135 44.96 15.49 22.53
C ASP A 135 43.65 14.78 22.90
N TYR A 136 42.74 14.64 21.93
CA TYR A 136 41.43 14.01 22.05
C TYR A 136 41.24 12.83 21.06
N CYS A 137 42.32 12.31 20.45
CA CYS A 137 42.27 11.32 19.35
C CYS A 137 41.39 11.73 18.16
N GLN A 138 41.32 13.04 17.89
CA GLN A 138 40.43 13.65 16.90
C GLN A 138 40.91 13.49 15.45
N TYR A 139 42.20 13.20 15.25
CA TYR A 139 42.83 13.04 13.93
C TYR A 139 43.21 11.59 13.64
N THR A 140 43.36 11.23 12.37
CA THR A 140 43.89 9.95 11.87
C THR A 140 45.06 10.18 10.91
N SER A 141 46.08 9.34 11.03
CA SER A 141 47.20 9.25 10.09
C SER A 141 46.98 8.23 8.97
N ARG A 142 45.92 7.41 9.04
CA ARG A 142 45.57 6.35 8.10
C ARG A 142 44.23 6.61 7.41
N CYS A 143 44.12 6.16 6.16
CA CYS A 143 42.93 6.29 5.32
C CYS A 143 43.06 5.28 4.17
N ASP A 144 42.30 4.18 4.18
CA ASP A 144 42.42 3.06 3.23
C ASP A 144 41.80 3.43 1.87
N PHE A 145 40.49 3.72 1.81
CA PHE A 145 39.78 4.12 0.59
C PHE A 145 39.29 5.57 0.67
N GLY A 146 40.22 6.51 0.81
CA GLY A 146 39.93 7.93 1.00
C GLY A 146 41.09 8.87 0.70
N GLN A 147 40.99 10.11 1.17
CA GLN A 147 42.10 11.07 1.30
C GLN A 147 42.05 11.76 2.67
N ILE A 148 43.21 11.99 3.29
CA ILE A 148 43.28 12.74 4.55
C ILE A 148 43.21 14.24 4.26
N ARG A 149 42.31 14.95 4.92
CA ARG A 149 42.18 16.42 4.90
C ARG A 149 41.98 16.92 6.33
N ASN A 150 42.79 17.88 6.76
CA ASN A 150 42.78 18.45 8.12
C ASN A 150 42.80 17.38 9.23
N GLY A 151 43.62 16.34 9.04
CA GLY A 151 43.72 15.19 9.95
C GLY A 151 42.51 14.24 9.96
N ARG A 152 41.51 14.40 9.09
CA ARG A 152 40.35 13.49 8.97
C ARG A 152 40.38 12.75 7.63
N CYS A 153 40.10 11.45 7.66
CA CYS A 153 39.92 10.66 6.44
C CYS A 153 38.58 11.02 5.76
N ILE A 154 38.62 11.37 4.48
CA ILE A 154 37.46 11.67 3.64
C ILE A 154 37.29 10.53 2.64
N CYS A 155 36.20 9.78 2.74
CA CYS A 155 36.02 8.55 1.95
C CYS A 155 35.83 8.83 0.45
N GLN A 156 36.34 7.91 -0.36
CA GLN A 156 35.91 7.77 -1.74
C GLN A 156 34.45 7.28 -1.78
N ARG A 157 33.77 7.45 -2.92
CA ARG A 157 32.37 7.01 -3.06
C ARG A 157 32.24 5.53 -2.76
N HIS A 158 31.18 5.18 -2.03
CA HIS A 158 30.81 3.83 -1.64
C HIS A 158 31.75 3.17 -0.60
N PHE A 159 32.58 3.94 0.10
CA PHE A 159 33.32 3.50 1.29
C PHE A 159 32.94 4.30 2.54
N HIS A 160 33.06 3.67 3.71
CA HIS A 160 32.76 4.25 5.03
C HIS A 160 33.61 3.60 6.14
N GLY A 161 33.47 4.08 7.37
CA GLY A 161 34.36 3.76 8.50
C GLY A 161 35.36 4.86 8.76
N ASP A 162 36.05 4.82 9.90
CA ASP A 162 36.93 5.90 10.35
C ASP A 162 38.21 6.03 9.52
N TYR A 163 38.65 4.92 8.92
CA TYR A 163 39.73 4.87 7.93
C TYR A 163 39.16 4.65 6.51
N CYS A 164 37.85 4.80 6.32
CA CYS A 164 37.12 4.46 5.09
C CYS A 164 37.38 3.02 4.62
N GLU A 165 37.58 2.09 5.56
CA GLU A 165 38.02 0.73 5.31
C GLU A 165 36.89 -0.25 4.93
N LYS A 166 35.62 0.15 5.10
CA LYS A 166 34.44 -0.69 4.85
C LYS A 166 33.73 -0.30 3.56
N ALA A 167 33.38 -1.27 2.72
CA ALA A 167 32.58 -1.07 1.52
C ALA A 167 31.08 -0.93 1.87
N VAL A 168 30.42 0.06 1.28
CA VAL A 168 28.96 0.18 1.29
C VAL A 168 28.39 -0.87 0.32
N CYS A 169 27.39 -1.63 0.79
CA CYS A 169 26.71 -2.65 -0.01
C CYS A 169 25.30 -2.19 -0.38
N TYR A 170 25.01 -2.05 -1.67
CA TYR A 170 23.68 -1.63 -2.15
C TYR A 170 22.68 -2.78 -2.21
N HIS A 171 23.11 -3.94 -2.72
CA HIS A 171 22.29 -5.13 -2.88
C HIS A 171 23.07 -6.36 -2.40
N GLY A 172 23.38 -6.42 -1.11
CA GLY A 172 24.18 -7.48 -0.51
C GLY A 172 24.53 -7.17 0.94
N TYR A 173 25.46 -7.92 1.52
CA TYR A 173 25.99 -7.67 2.87
C TYR A 173 27.52 -7.66 2.84
N ALA A 174 28.15 -7.10 3.88
CA ALA A 174 29.61 -6.96 3.93
C ALA A 174 30.30 -8.33 4.08
N ASP A 175 31.37 -8.54 3.31
CA ASP A 175 32.22 -9.72 3.35
C ASP A 175 33.15 -9.67 4.57
N ILE A 176 32.71 -10.29 5.67
CA ILE A 176 33.45 -10.31 6.94
C ILE A 176 34.81 -11.01 6.78
N ALA A 177 34.92 -12.03 5.92
CA ALA A 177 36.20 -12.71 5.67
C ALA A 177 37.22 -11.77 5.00
N ASN A 178 36.76 -10.92 4.08
CA ASN A 178 37.57 -9.84 3.50
C ASN A 178 37.51 -8.52 4.30
N HIS A 179 37.35 -8.59 5.63
CA HIS A 179 37.39 -7.42 6.54
C HIS A 179 36.38 -6.30 6.17
N SER A 180 35.24 -6.67 5.57
CA SER A 180 34.22 -5.78 5.03
C SER A 180 34.69 -4.86 3.88
N ARG A 181 35.81 -5.17 3.21
CA ARG A 181 36.32 -4.41 2.05
C ARG A 181 35.58 -4.70 0.73
N SER A 182 34.75 -5.73 0.71
CA SER A 182 33.89 -6.13 -0.41
C SER A 182 32.51 -6.54 0.12
N CYS A 183 31.54 -6.67 -0.80
CA CYS A 183 30.20 -7.13 -0.51
C CYS A 183 29.93 -8.52 -1.12
N VAL A 184 29.23 -9.37 -0.38
CA VAL A 184 28.68 -10.63 -0.88
C VAL A 184 27.37 -10.33 -1.62
N CYS A 185 27.39 -10.48 -2.94
CA CYS A 185 26.24 -10.15 -3.80
C CYS A 185 25.35 -11.38 -4.09
N PRO A 186 24.00 -11.24 -4.03
CA PRO A 186 23.09 -12.22 -4.61
C PRO A 186 23.29 -12.32 -6.13
N ALA A 187 23.00 -13.48 -6.72
CA ALA A 187 23.29 -13.82 -8.12
C ALA A 187 22.72 -12.91 -9.24
N LYS A 188 21.94 -11.88 -8.90
CA LYS A 188 21.48 -10.83 -9.82
C LYS A 188 22.45 -9.63 -9.91
N TYR A 189 23.31 -9.45 -8.91
CA TYR A 189 24.19 -8.29 -8.75
C TYR A 189 25.67 -8.72 -8.70
N LYS A 190 26.57 -7.77 -8.99
CA LYS A 190 28.04 -7.92 -8.90
C LYS A 190 28.70 -6.56 -8.64
N GLY A 191 30.04 -6.58 -8.56
CA GLY A 191 30.85 -5.41 -8.22
C GLY A 191 31.12 -5.37 -6.71
N VAL A 192 32.16 -4.61 -6.31
CA VAL A 192 32.61 -4.53 -4.91
C VAL A 192 31.49 -4.08 -3.96
N HIS A 193 30.51 -3.32 -4.48
CA HIS A 193 29.39 -2.72 -3.73
C HIS A 193 28.02 -3.35 -4.07
N CYS A 194 27.98 -4.39 -4.90
CA CYS A 194 26.75 -4.93 -5.52
C CYS A 194 25.92 -3.85 -6.27
N ASP A 195 26.64 -2.94 -6.93
CA ASP A 195 26.15 -1.75 -7.66
C ASP A 195 25.94 -2.00 -9.16
N GLN A 196 26.16 -3.24 -9.64
CA GLN A 196 26.10 -3.60 -11.06
C GLN A 196 25.24 -4.85 -11.27
N CYS A 197 24.54 -4.95 -12.40
CA CYS A 197 23.83 -6.17 -12.77
C CYS A 197 24.83 -7.28 -13.13
N TYR A 198 24.60 -8.50 -12.63
CA TYR A 198 25.45 -9.66 -12.95
C TYR A 198 25.40 -9.98 -14.45
N GLN A 199 24.19 -10.16 -14.98
CA GLN A 199 23.91 -10.38 -16.39
C GLN A 199 23.85 -9.05 -17.16
N VAL A 200 24.25 -9.06 -18.44
CA VAL A 200 24.20 -7.88 -19.34
C VAL A 200 23.62 -8.33 -20.67
N GLY A 201 22.64 -7.59 -21.21
CA GLY A 201 22.00 -7.92 -22.48
C GLY A 201 20.87 -6.97 -22.85
N ARG A 202 20.47 -6.96 -24.13
CA ARG A 202 19.49 -6.01 -24.70
C ARG A 202 18.08 -6.08 -24.09
N HIS A 203 17.77 -7.17 -23.39
CA HIS A 203 16.48 -7.40 -22.71
C HIS A 203 16.61 -7.33 -21.18
N ILE A 204 17.75 -6.92 -20.63
CA ILE A 204 17.93 -6.77 -19.17
C ILE A 204 17.85 -5.28 -18.83
N LEU A 205 16.96 -4.93 -17.90
CA LEU A 205 16.89 -3.58 -17.35
C LEU A 205 18.23 -3.22 -16.68
N PRO A 206 18.70 -1.97 -16.84
CA PRO A 206 19.88 -1.50 -16.11
C PRO A 206 19.65 -1.52 -14.60
N TYR A 207 20.75 -1.31 -13.87
CA TYR A 207 20.73 -1.05 -12.43
C TYR A 207 19.78 0.13 -12.11
N PRO A 208 18.97 0.07 -11.02
CA PRO A 208 18.99 -0.92 -9.94
C PRO A 208 18.20 -2.21 -10.20
N HIS A 209 17.41 -2.28 -11.28
CA HIS A 209 16.38 -3.32 -11.41
C HIS A 209 16.91 -4.69 -11.83
N CYS A 210 17.84 -4.76 -12.78
CA CYS A 210 18.52 -6.00 -13.19
C CYS A 210 17.58 -7.21 -13.50
N VAL A 211 16.41 -6.95 -14.09
CA VAL A 211 15.39 -7.95 -14.49
C VAL A 211 15.25 -8.04 -16.02
N VAL A 212 14.75 -9.17 -16.51
CA VAL A 212 14.49 -9.38 -17.94
C VAL A 212 13.14 -8.78 -18.36
N ASP A 213 13.11 -7.97 -19.41
CA ASP A 213 11.91 -7.42 -20.03
C ASP A 213 11.51 -8.18 -21.31
N PHE A 214 10.33 -8.79 -21.25
CA PHE A 214 9.71 -9.57 -22.32
C PHE A 214 8.74 -8.75 -23.21
N VAL A 215 8.49 -7.47 -22.89
CA VAL A 215 7.46 -6.61 -23.53
C VAL A 215 7.65 -6.44 -25.05
N GLY A 216 8.87 -6.62 -25.57
CA GLY A 216 9.18 -6.49 -26.99
C GLY A 216 8.45 -7.48 -27.91
N GLN A 217 8.36 -8.76 -27.54
CA GLN A 217 7.91 -9.80 -28.49
C GLN A 217 6.38 -9.85 -28.66
N GLN A 218 5.61 -9.80 -27.56
CA GLN A 218 4.14 -9.94 -27.61
C GLN A 218 3.46 -8.86 -28.47
N LYS A 219 4.01 -7.65 -28.50
CA LYS A 219 3.50 -6.54 -29.32
C LYS A 219 3.67 -6.78 -30.83
N VAL A 220 4.65 -7.60 -31.24
CA VAL A 220 4.93 -7.92 -32.65
C VAL A 220 4.04 -9.06 -33.15
N THR A 221 3.89 -10.13 -32.38
CA THR A 221 2.96 -11.24 -32.73
C THR A 221 1.51 -10.74 -32.82
N ARG A 222 1.03 -9.98 -31.83
CA ARG A 222 -0.35 -9.48 -31.80
C ARG A 222 -0.73 -8.62 -33.02
N LYS A 223 0.22 -7.85 -33.58
CA LYS A 223 0.01 -7.08 -34.81
C LYS A 223 -0.16 -7.96 -36.06
N LYS A 224 0.64 -9.02 -36.20
CA LYS A 224 0.57 -9.95 -37.35
C LYS A 224 -0.77 -10.70 -37.39
N THR A 225 -1.22 -11.22 -36.25
CA THR A 225 -2.48 -11.97 -36.15
C THR A 225 -3.71 -11.13 -36.51
N LEU A 226 -3.75 -9.85 -36.11
CA LEU A 226 -4.90 -8.98 -36.38
C LEU A 226 -5.09 -8.72 -37.88
N HIS A 227 -4.00 -8.53 -38.64
CA HIS A 227 -4.07 -8.32 -40.09
C HIS A 227 -4.57 -9.57 -40.82
N GLN A 228 -4.04 -10.75 -40.47
CA GLN A 228 -4.46 -12.03 -41.04
C GLN A 228 -5.95 -12.31 -40.77
N ASN A 229 -6.44 -12.01 -39.56
CA ASN A 229 -7.85 -12.15 -39.23
C ASN A 229 -8.74 -11.15 -39.99
N LYS A 230 -8.31 -9.89 -40.17
CA LYS A 230 -9.10 -8.87 -40.89
C LYS A 230 -9.34 -9.27 -42.35
N SER A 231 -8.32 -9.79 -43.05
CA SER A 231 -8.46 -10.26 -44.44
C SER A 231 -9.44 -11.44 -44.57
N ARG A 232 -9.40 -12.41 -43.65
CA ARG A 232 -10.31 -13.57 -43.63
C ARG A 232 -11.77 -13.15 -43.43
N MET A 233 -12.03 -12.16 -42.57
CA MET A 233 -13.40 -11.64 -42.35
C MET A 233 -14.02 -11.05 -43.61
N TYR A 234 -13.28 -10.25 -44.40
CA TYR A 234 -13.82 -9.66 -45.64
C TYR A 234 -14.25 -10.73 -46.67
N ILE A 235 -13.47 -11.80 -46.80
CA ILE A 235 -13.78 -12.92 -47.72
C ILE A 235 -15.09 -13.60 -47.30
N ILE A 236 -15.27 -13.88 -46.01
CA ILE A 236 -16.48 -14.51 -45.47
C ILE A 236 -17.72 -13.61 -45.66
N THR A 237 -17.61 -12.31 -45.38
CA THR A 237 -18.72 -11.36 -45.59
C THR A 237 -19.11 -11.24 -47.07
N GLY A 238 -18.13 -11.23 -47.98
CA GLY A 238 -18.38 -11.22 -49.43
C GLY A 238 -19.12 -12.48 -49.90
N ALA A 239 -18.70 -13.66 -49.43
CA ALA A 239 -19.36 -14.93 -49.76
C ALA A 239 -20.82 -14.98 -49.26
N ILE A 240 -21.09 -14.50 -48.04
CA ILE A 240 -22.45 -14.43 -47.49
C ILE A 240 -23.34 -13.51 -48.33
N LEU A 241 -22.86 -12.32 -48.69
CA LEU A 241 -23.61 -11.37 -49.53
C LEU A 241 -23.90 -11.93 -50.94
N PHE A 242 -22.95 -12.66 -51.54
CA PHE A 242 -23.17 -13.31 -52.82
C PHE A 242 -24.28 -14.39 -52.72
N LEU A 243 -24.25 -15.23 -51.68
CA LEU A 243 -25.24 -16.27 -51.47
C LEU A 243 -26.65 -15.71 -51.20
N THR A 244 -26.79 -14.58 -50.48
CA THR A 244 -28.12 -13.96 -50.30
C THR A 244 -28.67 -13.38 -51.60
N VAL A 245 -27.82 -12.75 -52.44
CA VAL A 245 -28.24 -12.25 -53.76
C VAL A 245 -28.69 -13.40 -54.67
N VAL A 246 -27.94 -14.51 -54.72
CA VAL A 246 -28.34 -15.72 -55.49
C VAL A 246 -29.65 -16.31 -54.95
N GLY A 247 -29.83 -16.39 -53.63
CA GLY A 247 -31.08 -16.85 -53.02
C GLY A 247 -32.29 -15.98 -53.38
N ILE A 248 -32.13 -14.65 -53.36
CA ILE A 248 -33.18 -13.69 -53.75
C ILE A 248 -33.49 -13.83 -55.26
N ALA A 249 -32.48 -13.98 -56.12
CA ALA A 249 -32.68 -14.19 -57.54
C ALA A 249 -33.46 -15.48 -57.84
N MET A 250 -33.11 -16.60 -57.18
CA MET A 250 -33.87 -17.86 -57.29
C MET A 250 -35.31 -17.72 -56.78
N PHE A 251 -35.55 -16.97 -55.70
CA PHE A 251 -36.90 -16.72 -55.18
C PHE A 251 -37.75 -15.91 -56.18
N ILE A 252 -37.19 -14.86 -56.78
CA ILE A 252 -37.86 -14.04 -57.81
C ILE A 252 -38.18 -14.88 -59.05
N LEU A 253 -37.23 -15.69 -59.54
CA LEU A 253 -37.45 -16.59 -60.67
C LEU A 253 -38.51 -17.65 -60.36
N HIS A 254 -38.55 -18.19 -59.14
CA HIS A 254 -39.57 -19.14 -58.72
C HIS A 254 -40.97 -18.49 -58.65
N GLN A 255 -41.09 -17.30 -58.05
CA GLN A 255 -42.33 -16.51 -58.04
C GLN A 255 -42.84 -16.23 -59.46
N TRP A 256 -41.94 -15.78 -60.35
CA TRP A 256 -42.27 -15.50 -61.75
C TRP A 256 -42.69 -16.75 -62.53
N HIS A 257 -42.04 -17.90 -62.27
CA HIS A 257 -42.40 -19.18 -62.89
C HIS A 257 -43.73 -19.74 -62.35
N GLN A 258 -44.05 -19.56 -61.05
CA GLN A 258 -45.38 -19.87 -60.52
C GLN A 258 -46.46 -18.97 -61.16
N LYS A 259 -46.21 -17.66 -61.25
CA LYS A 259 -47.11 -16.67 -61.86
C LYS A 259 -47.38 -16.99 -63.34
N ARG A 260 -46.36 -17.42 -64.11
CA ARG A 260 -46.52 -17.91 -65.49
C ARG A 260 -47.42 -19.15 -65.63
N LYS A 261 -47.51 -20.02 -64.61
CA LYS A 261 -48.29 -21.27 -64.70
C LYS A 261 -49.81 -21.05 -64.55
N ASN A 262 -50.24 -20.14 -63.68
CA ASN A 262 -51.66 -19.98 -63.32
C ASN A 262 -52.19 -18.54 -63.55
N PRO A 263 -52.19 -18.01 -64.78
CA PRO A 263 -52.62 -16.63 -65.05
C PRO A 263 -54.08 -16.34 -64.63
N GLN A 264 -55.01 -17.26 -64.92
CA GLN A 264 -56.43 -17.12 -64.56
C GLN A 264 -56.67 -16.97 -63.04
N LEU A 265 -55.82 -17.58 -62.21
CA LEU A 265 -55.94 -17.47 -60.74
C LEU A 265 -55.58 -16.06 -60.24
N GLU A 266 -54.76 -15.32 -60.97
CA GLU A 266 -54.36 -13.96 -60.61
C GLU A 266 -55.41 -12.93 -61.03
N GLU A 267 -56.05 -13.10 -62.20
CA GLU A 267 -57.22 -12.29 -62.60
C GLU A 267 -58.37 -12.42 -61.61
N ILE A 268 -58.69 -13.65 -61.17
CA ILE A 268 -59.70 -13.91 -60.14
C ILE A 268 -59.34 -13.20 -58.83
N ARG A 269 -58.07 -13.28 -58.40
CA ARG A 269 -57.61 -12.66 -57.14
C ARG A 269 -57.60 -11.14 -57.20
N MET A 270 -57.27 -10.54 -58.35
CA MET A 270 -57.36 -9.09 -58.57
C MET A 270 -58.82 -8.62 -58.60
N LYS A 271 -59.70 -9.38 -59.25
CA LYS A 271 -61.15 -9.11 -59.25
C LYS A 271 -61.74 -9.18 -57.84
N GLU A 272 -61.40 -10.20 -57.07
CA GLU A 272 -61.83 -10.32 -55.67
C GLU A 272 -61.31 -9.14 -54.81
N LEU A 273 -60.10 -8.64 -55.06
CA LEU A 273 -59.60 -7.43 -54.41
C LEU A 273 -60.41 -6.18 -54.80
N GLN A 274 -60.72 -6.00 -56.08
CA GLN A 274 -61.56 -4.89 -56.55
C GLN A 274 -62.99 -4.98 -55.99
N ASP A 275 -63.58 -6.17 -55.92
CA ASP A 275 -64.91 -6.39 -55.34
C ASP A 275 -64.91 -6.07 -53.84
N ARG A 276 -63.88 -6.51 -53.10
CA ARG A 276 -63.68 -6.14 -51.67
C ARG A 276 -63.48 -4.64 -51.49
N GLN A 277 -62.71 -3.98 -52.35
CA GLN A 277 -62.54 -2.52 -52.33
C GLN A 277 -63.85 -1.79 -52.64
N ALA A 278 -64.64 -2.27 -53.61
CA ALA A 278 -65.94 -1.70 -53.98
C ALA A 278 -67.00 -1.88 -52.87
N MET A 279 -66.97 -3.00 -52.14
CA MET A 279 -67.80 -3.18 -50.94
C MET A 279 -67.44 -2.17 -49.85
N LEU A 280 -66.14 -1.96 -49.59
CA LEU A 280 -65.67 -1.01 -48.58
C LEU A 280 -66.01 0.44 -48.95
N THR A 281 -65.90 0.84 -50.21
CA THR A 281 -66.28 2.20 -50.64
C THR A 281 -67.79 2.44 -50.63
N LYS A 282 -68.61 1.44 -50.96
CA LYS A 282 -70.08 1.53 -50.81
C LYS A 282 -70.50 1.66 -49.35
N ALA A 283 -69.98 0.80 -48.47
CA ALA A 283 -70.25 0.89 -47.03
C ALA A 283 -69.82 2.24 -46.45
N ALA A 284 -68.68 2.80 -46.90
CA ALA A 284 -68.23 4.13 -46.50
C ALA A 284 -69.14 5.27 -47.00
N MET A 285 -69.92 5.07 -48.06
CA MET A 285 -70.96 6.03 -48.49
C MET A 285 -72.26 5.88 -47.69
N GLU A 286 -72.75 4.66 -47.47
CA GLU A 286 -74.02 4.42 -46.76
C GLU A 286 -73.97 4.85 -45.28
N CYS A 287 -72.79 4.82 -44.63
CA CYS A 287 -72.63 5.31 -43.26
C CYS A 287 -72.77 6.84 -43.07
N ASN A 288 -73.05 7.63 -44.11
CA ASN A 288 -73.14 9.10 -44.05
C ASN A 288 -74.57 9.68 -44.08
N LEU A 289 -75.61 8.85 -43.95
CA LEU A 289 -77.01 9.33 -43.94
C LEU A 289 -77.78 8.92 -42.67
N VAL A 290 -78.17 9.95 -41.90
CA VAL A 290 -79.09 9.96 -40.73
C VAL A 290 -78.54 9.33 -39.43
N PRO A 291 -78.57 10.06 -38.29
CA PRO A 291 -78.09 9.57 -36.99
C PRO A 291 -79.20 9.06 -36.06
N GLY A 292 -78.82 8.26 -35.07
CA GLY A 292 -79.45 8.29 -33.75
C GLY A 292 -80.13 7.01 -33.25
N SER A 293 -80.28 6.97 -31.92
CA SER A 293 -80.85 5.91 -31.08
C SER A 293 -80.09 4.57 -31.05
N ALA A 294 -79.93 4.04 -29.84
CA ALA A 294 -79.44 2.70 -29.56
C ALA A 294 -80.40 2.06 -28.56
N GLN A 295 -80.72 0.77 -28.71
CA GLN A 295 -81.07 -0.02 -27.53
C GLN A 295 -80.88 -1.53 -27.70
N ASN A 296 -80.60 -2.16 -26.57
CA ASN A 296 -80.17 -3.54 -26.45
C ASN A 296 -81.34 -4.52 -26.63
N SER A 297 -81.04 -5.74 -27.05
CA SER A 297 -81.60 -6.92 -26.39
C SER A 297 -80.53 -8.01 -26.24
N ILE A 298 -80.58 -8.75 -25.15
CA ILE A 298 -79.60 -9.79 -24.79
C ILE A 298 -80.36 -11.10 -24.60
N ILE A 299 -80.01 -12.13 -25.37
CA ILE A 299 -80.30 -13.52 -25.00
C ILE A 299 -78.98 -14.29 -24.97
N LYS A 300 -78.80 -15.05 -23.89
CA LYS A 300 -77.54 -15.62 -23.43
C LYS A 300 -77.70 -17.12 -23.23
N ARG A 301 -76.79 -17.92 -23.78
CA ARG A 301 -76.57 -19.31 -23.33
C ARG A 301 -75.09 -19.53 -23.04
N GLU A 302 -74.85 -20.33 -22.02
CA GLU A 302 -73.60 -20.30 -21.23
C GLU A 302 -72.42 -20.98 -21.93
N ARG A 303 -71.23 -20.39 -21.79
CA ARG A 303 -69.95 -21.01 -22.18
C ARG A 303 -69.18 -21.33 -20.89
N ARG A 304 -68.76 -22.58 -20.67
CA ARG A 304 -67.85 -22.91 -19.54
C ARG A 304 -66.38 -22.63 -19.92
N ARG A 305 -65.62 -22.27 -18.87
CA ARG A 305 -64.20 -21.81 -18.83
C ARG A 305 -63.25 -22.80 -19.51
N SER A 306 -62.03 -22.46 -19.93
CA SER A 306 -61.01 -21.54 -19.38
C SER A 306 -59.97 -21.15 -20.47
N LEU A 307 -58.96 -20.27 -20.33
CA LEU A 307 -58.47 -19.31 -19.30
C LEU A 307 -57.84 -18.10 -20.07
N PRO A 308 -57.63 -16.88 -19.50
CA PRO A 308 -57.16 -15.72 -20.27
C PRO A 308 -55.63 -15.48 -20.18
N ASN A 309 -55.10 -14.67 -21.10
CA ASN A 309 -53.76 -14.07 -21.01
C ASN A 309 -53.77 -12.62 -21.53
N LEU A 310 -53.64 -11.65 -20.61
CA LEU A 310 -53.63 -10.19 -20.81
C LEU A 310 -52.79 -9.57 -19.67
N PHE A 311 -52.03 -8.46 -19.81
CA PHE A 311 -51.74 -7.63 -21.00
C PHE A 311 -50.48 -6.75 -20.81
N LYS A 312 -50.01 -6.19 -21.93
CA LYS A 312 -49.26 -4.93 -22.16
C LYS A 312 -48.73 -4.09 -20.97
N LEU A 313 -47.39 -3.90 -20.98
CA LEU A 313 -46.68 -2.63 -21.26
C LEU A 313 -47.28 -1.27 -20.81
N ARG A 314 -46.48 -0.47 -20.07
CA ARG A 314 -46.00 0.88 -20.51
C ARG A 314 -44.75 1.37 -19.74
N ARG A 315 -44.03 2.36 -20.31
CA ARG A 315 -42.91 3.14 -19.71
C ARG A 315 -43.47 4.35 -18.89
N ASN A 316 -42.73 5.23 -18.19
CA ASN A 316 -41.40 5.82 -18.48
C ASN A 316 -40.86 6.69 -17.31
N SER A 317 -39.52 6.82 -17.14
CA SER A 317 -38.76 7.86 -16.38
C SER A 317 -39.05 8.09 -14.86
N SER A 318 -38.13 8.57 -14.02
CA SER A 318 -36.68 8.92 -14.13
C SER A 318 -36.01 9.01 -12.72
N SER A 319 -34.68 9.26 -12.68
CA SER A 319 -33.84 9.67 -11.52
C SER A 319 -33.53 8.62 -10.43
N GLY A 320 -32.27 8.65 -9.92
CA GLY A 320 -31.76 7.93 -8.73
C GLY A 320 -31.25 8.94 -7.66
N PRO A 321 -30.26 8.63 -6.78
CA PRO A 321 -29.35 7.46 -6.72
C PRO A 321 -29.28 6.80 -5.31
N ASN A 322 -28.17 6.10 -4.99
CA ASN A 322 -27.77 5.53 -3.66
C ASN A 322 -28.57 4.30 -3.16
N LEU A 323 -28.13 3.48 -2.18
CA LEU A 323 -26.80 2.99 -1.72
C LEU A 323 -27.07 1.80 -0.74
N PHE A 324 -26.02 1.15 -0.19
CA PHE A 324 -26.03 -0.01 0.75
C PHE A 324 -26.37 -1.36 0.08
N ARG A 325 -25.62 -2.46 0.24
CA ARG A 325 -24.83 -3.05 1.37
C ARG A 325 -25.70 -3.81 2.37
N VAL A 326 -25.77 -5.13 2.18
CA VAL A 326 -26.17 -6.11 3.21
C VAL A 326 -24.99 -7.09 3.42
N LYS A 327 -24.86 -7.57 4.66
CA LYS A 327 -23.81 -8.47 5.16
C LYS A 327 -24.51 -9.69 5.77
N THR A 328 -23.95 -10.89 5.60
CA THR A 328 -24.31 -12.04 6.44
C THR A 328 -23.18 -13.04 6.45
N ASP A 329 -22.73 -13.41 7.64
CA ASP A 329 -21.72 -14.44 7.89
C ASP A 329 -22.43 -15.64 8.54
N PHE A 330 -21.98 -16.87 8.25
CA PHE A 330 -22.03 -17.96 9.24
C PHE A 330 -20.95 -19.02 8.98
N GLN A 331 -20.80 -19.98 9.90
CA GLN A 331 -19.52 -20.62 10.20
C GLN A 331 -19.63 -22.13 10.57
N VAL A 332 -18.49 -22.85 10.51
CA VAL A 332 -18.17 -24.10 11.27
C VAL A 332 -18.93 -25.38 10.81
N THR A 333 -18.33 -26.57 10.65
CA THR A 333 -17.69 -27.44 11.68
C THR A 333 -16.64 -28.43 11.10
N GLN A 334 -15.88 -29.12 11.97
CA GLN A 334 -14.77 -30.09 11.69
C GLN A 334 -15.20 -31.60 11.78
N VAL A 335 -14.24 -32.52 12.07
CA VAL A 335 -14.28 -34.03 12.24
C VAL A 335 -13.91 -34.81 10.95
N THR A 336 -12.98 -35.79 10.87
CA THR A 336 -11.88 -36.39 11.71
C THR A 336 -10.81 -37.02 10.77
N LYS A 337 -9.50 -37.10 11.06
CA LYS A 337 -8.69 -38.01 11.95
C LYS A 337 -8.62 -39.51 11.54
N LEU A 338 -7.41 -40.02 11.27
CA LEU A 338 -6.95 -41.41 11.48
C LEU A 338 -5.40 -41.51 11.26
N GLU A 339 -4.73 -42.42 11.96
CA GLU A 339 -3.26 -42.55 12.13
C GLU A 339 -2.88 -44.03 12.46
N ASP A 340 -1.63 -44.51 12.55
CA ASP A 340 -0.30 -43.86 12.36
C ASP A 340 0.60 -44.74 11.41
N GLU A 341 1.78 -45.35 11.67
CA GLU A 341 2.76 -45.40 12.78
C GLU A 341 4.15 -45.92 12.26
N SER A 342 5.28 -45.62 12.93
CA SER A 342 6.65 -46.22 12.78
C SER A 342 7.43 -45.97 11.45
N GLU A 343 8.75 -46.11 11.31
CA GLU A 343 9.86 -46.53 12.20
C GLU A 343 11.22 -45.90 11.74
N ALA A 344 12.30 -46.07 12.53
CA ALA A 344 13.72 -45.66 12.33
C ALA A 344 14.12 -44.19 12.60
#